data_AF-A0A7K2KNR5-F1
#
_entry.id   AF-A0A7K2KNR5-F1
#
_cell.length_a   1.000
_cell.length_b   1.000
_cell.length_c   1.000
_cell.angle_alpha   90.00
_cell.angle_beta   90.00
_cell.angle_gamma   90.00
#
_symmetry.space_group_name_H-M   'P 1'
#
loop_
_entity.id
_entity.type
_entity.pdbx_description
1 polymer ?
#
loop_
_entity_poly.entity_id
_entity_poly.type
_entity_poly.pdbx_seq_one_letter_code
_entity_poly.pdbx_strand_id
1 'polypeptide(L)'
;RRWDLDTQGLGVEVLTYLATTEKGTLHDQIERLTALAPPFPLKIATLPDGFGAMSPGPETSALFHSGRSPLAFRTSLSCQQLVENAQYSGRRIGDVVRTALVFREVGGPTLPGPFTGPDAEALEDFAPNEFDLAAFEPGLLGPGALGPLELVLVAGRFGWTLARTYERYAPFRCLGLDVTTPEPVGDERDIVPDWRDVILLTARLTGRVPALAGAVDPDHVTLCSEETDLTGEQVLDRLRRYARLFDLDLSAATGGRHA
;
A
#
# COMPACT_ATOMS: atom_id res chain seq x y z
N ARG A 1 -4.92 8.19 25.89
CA ARG A 1 -5.92 8.54 26.93
C ARG A 1 -6.30 7.25 27.63
N ARG A 2 -6.11 7.16 28.95
CA ARG A 2 -6.62 6.06 29.78
C ARG A 2 -8.15 6.11 29.71
N TRP A 3 -8.80 4.96 29.59
CA TRP A 3 -10.24 4.86 29.36
C TRP A 3 -11.00 5.52 30.50
N ASP A 4 -11.81 6.53 30.19
CA ASP A 4 -12.72 7.12 31.16
C ASP A 4 -14.02 6.31 31.14
N LEU A 5 -13.93 5.10 31.71
CA LEU A 5 -15.06 4.17 31.84
C LEU A 5 -16.19 4.79 32.69
N ASP A 6 -15.85 5.72 33.59
CA ASP A 6 -16.79 6.35 34.52
C ASP A 6 -17.65 7.43 33.80
N THR A 7 -17.10 8.14 32.82
CA THR A 7 -17.86 9.14 32.05
C THR A 7 -18.36 8.66 30.69
N GLN A 8 -17.57 7.88 29.93
CA GLN A 8 -17.90 7.50 28.56
C GLN A 8 -18.44 6.07 28.40
N GLY A 9 -18.26 5.22 29.41
CA GLY A 9 -18.67 3.83 29.36
C GLY A 9 -17.83 2.95 28.42
N LEU A 10 -18.27 1.72 28.22
CA LEU A 10 -17.71 0.79 27.25
C LEU A 10 -18.09 1.25 25.84
N GLY A 11 -17.09 1.78 25.13
CA GLY A 11 -17.21 2.26 23.76
C GLY A 11 -17.32 1.14 22.72
N VAL A 12 -17.62 1.54 21.49
CA VAL A 12 -17.75 0.66 20.32
C VAL A 12 -16.50 -0.20 20.12
N GLU A 13 -15.33 0.34 20.46
CA GLU A 13 -14.05 -0.32 20.34
C GLU A 13 -13.99 -1.61 21.17
N VAL A 14 -14.47 -1.55 22.41
CA VAL A 14 -14.46 -2.69 23.34
C VAL A 14 -15.46 -3.75 22.90
N LEU A 15 -16.66 -3.30 22.53
CA LEU A 15 -17.72 -4.18 22.04
C LEU A 15 -17.27 -4.92 20.77
N THR A 16 -16.57 -4.24 19.88
CA THR A 16 -16.04 -4.82 18.64
C THR A 16 -14.98 -5.86 18.92
N TYR A 17 -14.02 -5.55 19.80
CA TYR A 17 -12.98 -6.51 20.19
C TYR A 17 -13.57 -7.77 20.83
N LEU A 18 -14.53 -7.60 21.74
CA LEU A 18 -15.21 -8.73 22.40
C LEU A 18 -16.01 -9.56 21.39
N ALA A 19 -16.78 -8.90 20.51
CA ALA A 19 -17.58 -9.59 19.50
C ALA A 19 -16.71 -10.39 18.51
N THR A 20 -15.55 -9.87 18.09
CA THR A 20 -14.58 -10.61 17.28
C THR A 20 -13.98 -11.80 18.03
N THR A 21 -13.58 -11.62 19.28
CA THR A 21 -12.93 -12.67 20.09
C THR A 21 -13.90 -13.81 20.40
N GLU A 22 -15.14 -13.48 20.72
CA GLU A 22 -16.16 -14.43 21.13
C GLU A 22 -17.05 -14.93 19.98
N LYS A 23 -16.84 -14.44 18.76
CA LYS A 23 -17.61 -14.78 17.55
C LYS A 23 -19.12 -14.52 17.72
N GLY A 24 -19.46 -13.32 18.20
CA GLY A 24 -20.84 -12.87 18.38
C GLY A 24 -21.16 -11.60 17.60
N THR A 25 -22.33 -11.04 17.85
CA THR A 25 -22.70 -9.70 17.39
C THR A 25 -22.35 -8.64 18.45
N LEU A 26 -22.32 -7.37 18.04
CA LEU A 26 -22.19 -6.27 19.00
C LEU A 26 -23.36 -6.23 19.98
N HIS A 27 -24.57 -6.59 19.53
CA HIS A 27 -25.77 -6.68 20.35
C HIS A 27 -25.64 -7.74 21.45
N ASP A 28 -25.15 -8.95 21.10
CA ASP A 28 -24.93 -10.03 22.09
C ASP A 28 -23.99 -9.56 23.21
N GLN A 29 -22.97 -8.77 22.86
CA GLN A 29 -22.04 -8.21 23.84
C GLN A 29 -22.68 -7.14 24.72
N ILE A 30 -23.54 -6.28 24.16
CA ILE A 30 -24.31 -5.29 24.94
C ILE A 30 -25.25 -5.98 25.92
N GLU A 31 -26.01 -6.99 25.47
CA GLU A 31 -26.93 -7.73 26.34
C GLU A 31 -26.17 -8.41 27.47
N ARG A 32 -25.06 -9.08 27.14
CA ARG A 32 -24.20 -9.76 28.12
C ARG A 32 -23.62 -8.80 29.15
N LEU A 33 -23.10 -7.65 28.73
CA LEU A 33 -22.53 -6.64 29.63
C LEU A 33 -23.63 -5.97 30.48
N THR A 34 -24.82 -5.76 29.92
CA THR A 34 -25.97 -5.23 30.65
C THR A 34 -26.45 -6.21 31.73
N ALA A 35 -26.46 -7.52 31.45
CA ALA A 35 -26.78 -8.55 32.43
C ALA A 35 -25.76 -8.60 33.59
N LEU A 36 -24.51 -8.18 33.35
CA LEU A 36 -23.45 -8.06 34.35
C LEU A 36 -23.42 -6.69 35.05
N ALA A 37 -24.32 -5.76 34.69
CA ALA A 37 -24.41 -4.43 35.30
C ALA A 37 -24.84 -4.41 36.78
N PRO A 38 -25.60 -5.37 37.34
CA PRO A 38 -26.01 -5.31 38.75
C PRO A 38 -24.85 -5.26 39.77
N PRO A 39 -23.73 -6.02 39.60
CA PRO A 39 -22.55 -5.88 40.45
C PRO A 39 -21.60 -4.73 40.05
N PHE A 40 -21.68 -4.21 38.82
CA PHE A 40 -20.77 -3.17 38.31
C PHE A 40 -21.55 -2.16 37.45
N PRO A 41 -21.68 -0.88 37.85
CA PRO A 41 -22.41 0.12 37.07
C PRO A 41 -21.65 0.49 35.79
N LEU A 42 -21.71 -0.39 34.79
CA LEU A 42 -21.11 -0.20 33.47
C LEU A 42 -22.04 0.68 32.63
N LYS A 43 -21.55 1.84 32.21
CA LYS A 43 -22.17 2.60 31.12
C LYS A 43 -21.79 1.91 29.80
N ILE A 44 -22.75 1.72 28.91
CA ILE A 44 -22.52 1.16 27.58
C ILE A 44 -22.90 2.23 26.56
N ALA A 45 -22.05 2.46 25.56
CA ALA A 45 -22.32 3.45 24.54
C ALA A 45 -23.55 3.06 23.70
N THR A 46 -24.38 4.05 23.36
CA THR A 46 -25.48 3.86 22.40
C THR A 46 -24.89 3.70 21.00
N LEU A 47 -25.21 2.59 20.35
CA LEU A 47 -24.81 2.34 18.96
C LEU A 47 -25.83 2.94 17.98
N PRO A 48 -25.42 3.36 16.78
CA PRO A 48 -26.35 3.68 15.71
C PRO A 48 -27.27 2.50 15.37
N ASP A 49 -28.48 2.81 14.89
CA ASP A 49 -29.45 1.81 14.48
C ASP A 49 -28.86 0.85 13.44
N GLY A 50 -29.06 -0.46 13.65
CA GLY A 50 -28.55 -1.51 12.77
C GLY A 50 -27.07 -1.89 12.98
N PHE A 51 -26.26 -1.04 13.62
CA PHE A 51 -24.85 -1.36 13.91
C PHE A 51 -24.72 -2.54 14.89
N GLY A 52 -25.65 -2.66 15.85
CA GLY A 52 -25.67 -3.75 16.83
C GLY A 52 -25.73 -5.16 16.23
N ALA A 53 -26.36 -5.33 15.06
CA ALA A 53 -26.48 -6.63 14.40
C ALA A 53 -25.18 -7.08 13.70
N MET A 54 -24.18 -6.20 13.62
CA MET A 54 -22.89 -6.53 13.03
C MET A 54 -22.21 -7.63 13.83
N SER A 55 -21.62 -8.60 13.12
CA SER A 55 -20.69 -9.57 13.67
C SER A 55 -19.28 -9.28 13.15
N PRO A 56 -18.46 -8.55 13.94
CA PRO A 56 -17.09 -8.20 13.58
C PRO A 56 -16.21 -9.43 13.33
N GLY A 57 -15.69 -9.59 12.11
CA GLY A 57 -14.72 -10.63 11.79
C GLY A 57 -13.26 -10.21 12.01
N PRO A 58 -12.30 -11.06 11.61
CA PRO A 58 -10.86 -10.76 11.71
C PRO A 58 -10.44 -9.47 10.98
N GLU A 59 -11.20 -9.05 9.97
CA GLU A 59 -10.98 -7.82 9.21
C GLU A 59 -11.13 -6.53 10.02
N THR A 60 -11.69 -6.58 11.24
CA THR A 60 -11.73 -5.39 12.12
C THR A 60 -10.39 -5.12 12.80
N SER A 61 -9.45 -6.08 12.79
CA SER A 61 -8.15 -5.96 13.45
C SER A 61 -7.38 -4.72 13.03
N ALA A 62 -7.37 -4.40 11.73
CA ALA A 62 -6.67 -3.22 11.23
C ALA A 62 -7.25 -1.88 11.71
N LEU A 63 -8.49 -1.86 12.18
CA LEU A 63 -9.11 -0.65 12.74
C LEU A 63 -8.45 -0.23 14.05
N PHE A 64 -7.78 -1.16 14.75
CA PHE A 64 -7.20 -0.94 16.07
C PHE A 64 -5.68 -0.79 16.02
N HIS A 65 -5.13 -0.08 17.01
CA HIS A 65 -3.69 0.00 17.20
C HIS A 65 -3.11 -1.37 17.59
N SER A 66 -1.93 -1.69 17.06
CA SER A 66 -1.10 -2.77 17.60
C SER A 66 -0.27 -2.22 18.77
N GLY A 67 -0.26 -2.92 19.92
CA GLY A 67 0.61 -2.58 21.06
C GLY A 67 -0.11 -2.00 22.29
N ARG A 68 0.38 -0.87 22.84
CA ARG A 68 0.05 -0.38 24.20
C ARG A 68 -1.41 0.07 24.41
N SER A 69 -2.22 0.19 23.36
CA SER A 69 -3.65 0.49 23.45
C SER A 69 -4.40 -0.30 22.38
N PRO A 70 -4.49 -1.64 22.53
CA PRO A 70 -4.96 -2.54 21.49
C PRO A 70 -6.47 -2.42 21.19
N LEU A 71 -7.14 -1.57 21.94
CA LEU A 71 -8.59 -1.41 21.96
C LEU A 71 -8.99 0.04 21.63
N ALA A 72 -8.10 0.82 21.02
CA ALA A 72 -8.42 2.15 20.53
C ALA A 72 -8.35 2.16 19.00
N PHE A 73 -9.35 2.74 18.34
CA PHE A 73 -9.31 2.93 16.90
C PHE A 73 -8.09 3.75 16.49
N ARG A 74 -7.54 3.40 15.33
CA ARG A 74 -6.58 4.24 14.61
C ARG A 74 -7.27 5.51 14.14
N THR A 75 -6.48 6.55 13.91
CA THR A 75 -6.97 7.78 13.28
C THR A 75 -7.13 7.63 11.77
N SER A 76 -6.22 6.89 11.13
CA SER A 76 -6.18 6.67 9.69
C SER A 76 -5.58 5.31 9.35
N LEU A 77 -5.98 4.76 8.22
CA LEU A 77 -5.38 3.55 7.62
C LEU A 77 -4.40 3.93 6.50
N SER A 78 -3.37 3.10 6.29
CA SER A 78 -2.51 3.15 5.11
C SER A 78 -2.89 2.05 4.10
N CYS A 79 -2.44 2.19 2.84
CA CYS A 79 -2.53 1.11 1.84
C CYS A 79 -1.98 -0.21 2.37
N GLN A 80 -0.77 -0.17 2.94
CA GLN A 80 -0.12 -1.35 3.53
C GLN A 80 -1.00 -2.02 4.58
N GLN A 81 -1.62 -1.26 5.49
CA GLN A 81 -2.49 -1.82 6.52
C GLN A 81 -3.75 -2.46 5.94
N LEU A 82 -4.31 -1.92 4.86
CA LEU A 82 -5.45 -2.51 4.16
C LEU A 82 -5.06 -3.84 3.48
N VAL A 83 -3.89 -3.88 2.84
CA VAL A 83 -3.34 -5.08 2.20
C VAL A 83 -3.02 -6.17 3.22
N GLU A 84 -2.33 -5.81 4.31
CA GLU A 84 -2.04 -6.70 5.45
C GLU A 84 -3.33 -7.29 6.03
N ASN A 85 -4.35 -6.46 6.25
CA ASN A 85 -5.60 -6.89 6.81
C ASN A 85 -6.39 -7.83 5.88
N ALA A 86 -6.44 -7.50 4.59
CA ALA A 86 -7.12 -8.33 3.59
C ALA A 86 -6.43 -9.70 3.48
N GLN A 87 -5.09 -9.74 3.46
CA GLN A 87 -4.34 -10.99 3.46
C GLN A 87 -4.55 -11.79 4.77
N TYR A 88 -4.46 -11.13 5.93
CA TYR A 88 -4.62 -11.78 7.24
C TYR A 88 -6.02 -12.36 7.43
N SER A 89 -7.06 -11.62 7.01
CA SER A 89 -8.46 -12.04 7.14
C SER A 89 -8.94 -12.96 6.01
N GLY A 90 -8.12 -13.17 4.97
CA GLY A 90 -8.52 -13.93 3.78
C GLY A 90 -9.65 -13.24 2.99
N ARG A 91 -9.71 -11.91 3.03
CA ARG A 91 -10.74 -11.08 2.40
C ARG A 91 -10.20 -10.31 1.20
N ARG A 92 -11.11 -9.80 0.38
CA ARG A 92 -10.79 -8.87 -0.71
C ARG A 92 -10.59 -7.47 -0.15
N ILE A 93 -9.85 -6.63 -0.89
CA ILE A 93 -9.65 -5.22 -0.51
C ILE A 93 -11.00 -4.49 -0.40
N GLY A 94 -11.94 -4.72 -1.32
CA GLY A 94 -13.29 -4.13 -1.26
C GLY A 94 -14.03 -4.44 0.04
N ASP A 95 -13.93 -5.67 0.55
CA ASP A 95 -14.56 -6.08 1.81
C ASP A 95 -13.95 -5.34 3.01
N VAL A 96 -12.62 -5.28 3.08
CA VAL A 96 -11.92 -4.58 4.15
C VAL A 96 -12.24 -3.08 4.15
N VAL A 97 -12.27 -2.46 2.97
CA VAL A 97 -12.58 -1.04 2.81
C VAL A 97 -14.03 -0.76 3.24
N ARG A 98 -14.99 -1.58 2.83
CA ARG A 98 -16.39 -1.47 3.29
C ARG A 98 -16.50 -1.55 4.80
N THR A 99 -15.82 -2.51 5.43
CA THR A 99 -15.81 -2.61 6.90
C THR A 99 -15.27 -1.32 7.52
N ALA A 100 -14.13 -0.82 7.04
CA ALA A 100 -13.57 0.44 7.55
C ALA A 100 -14.53 1.64 7.38
N LEU A 101 -15.24 1.73 6.25
CA LEU A 101 -16.24 2.77 6.01
C LEU A 101 -17.41 2.70 6.99
N VAL A 102 -17.92 1.51 7.29
CA VAL A 102 -19.00 1.34 8.27
C VAL A 102 -18.54 1.77 9.67
N PHE A 103 -17.30 1.44 10.04
CA PHE A 103 -16.73 1.85 11.32
C PHE A 103 -16.41 3.34 11.41
N ARG A 104 -16.22 4.05 10.29
CA ARG A 104 -15.97 5.50 10.28
C ARG A 104 -17.11 6.28 10.92
N GLU A 105 -18.36 5.85 10.74
CA GLU A 105 -19.55 6.50 11.32
C GLU A 105 -19.60 6.44 12.86
N VAL A 106 -18.83 5.54 13.46
CA VAL A 106 -18.73 5.34 14.92
C VAL A 106 -17.36 5.72 15.47
N GLY A 107 -16.60 6.55 14.75
CA GLY A 107 -15.29 7.05 15.17
C GLY A 107 -14.09 6.17 14.74
N GLY A 108 -14.31 5.21 13.84
CA GLY A 108 -13.27 4.42 13.20
C GLY A 108 -12.35 5.24 12.28
N PRO A 109 -11.26 4.63 11.80
CA PRO A 109 -10.22 5.35 11.07
C PRO A 109 -10.69 5.85 9.70
N THR A 110 -10.05 6.93 9.22
CA THR A 110 -10.22 7.38 7.83
C THR A 110 -9.44 6.49 6.87
N LEU A 111 -9.98 6.31 5.65
CA LEU A 111 -9.25 5.69 4.56
C LEU A 111 -8.13 6.61 4.03
N PRO A 112 -7.07 6.04 3.44
CA PRO A 112 -5.99 6.81 2.81
C PRO A 112 -6.41 7.49 1.50
N GLY A 113 -7.56 7.11 0.92
CA GLY A 113 -8.14 7.72 -0.28
C GLY A 113 -9.66 7.51 -0.35
N PRO A 114 -10.35 8.06 -1.36
CA PRO A 114 -11.80 8.04 -1.44
C PRO A 114 -12.40 6.66 -1.79
N PHE A 115 -11.62 5.73 -2.34
CA PHE A 115 -12.08 4.42 -2.84
C PHE A 115 -13.30 4.52 -3.77
N THR A 116 -13.13 5.28 -4.85
CA THR A 116 -14.18 5.51 -5.86
C THR A 116 -13.62 5.42 -7.28
N GLY A 117 -14.49 5.17 -8.27
CA GLY A 117 -14.14 5.19 -9.69
C GLY A 117 -13.52 3.87 -10.17
N PRO A 118 -12.92 3.86 -11.38
CA PRO A 118 -12.44 2.63 -12.03
C PRO A 118 -11.33 1.92 -11.24
N ASP A 119 -10.49 2.68 -10.55
CA ASP A 119 -9.46 2.16 -9.65
C ASP A 119 -10.09 1.35 -8.50
N ALA A 120 -11.20 1.83 -7.92
CA ALA A 120 -11.91 1.10 -6.86
C ALA A 120 -12.64 -0.14 -7.40
N GLU A 121 -13.22 -0.05 -8.60
CA GLU A 121 -13.82 -1.20 -9.28
C GLU A 121 -12.79 -2.31 -9.55
N ALA A 122 -11.57 -1.95 -9.94
CA ALA A 122 -10.47 -2.89 -10.13
C ALA A 122 -9.99 -3.54 -8.81
N LEU A 123 -10.11 -2.81 -7.68
CA LEU A 123 -9.71 -3.29 -6.36
C LEU A 123 -10.82 -4.01 -5.58
N GLU A 124 -12.05 -3.92 -6.03
CA GLU A 124 -13.23 -4.50 -5.38
C GLU A 124 -13.01 -5.99 -5.07
N ASP A 125 -12.55 -6.74 -6.07
CA ASP A 125 -12.29 -8.18 -5.98
C ASP A 125 -10.82 -8.55 -5.79
N PHE A 126 -9.95 -7.57 -5.54
CA PHE A 126 -8.52 -7.80 -5.38
C PHE A 126 -8.25 -8.59 -4.11
N ALA A 127 -7.68 -9.78 -4.27
CA ALA A 127 -7.21 -10.64 -3.17
C ALA A 127 -5.69 -10.54 -3.06
N PRO A 128 -5.15 -9.88 -2.02
CA PRO A 128 -3.71 -9.77 -1.85
C PRO A 128 -3.04 -11.12 -1.60
N ASN A 129 -1.79 -11.23 -2.03
CA ASN A 129 -0.88 -12.34 -1.76
C ASN A 129 0.42 -11.84 -1.11
N GLU A 130 1.35 -12.75 -0.87
CA GLU A 130 2.65 -12.43 -0.24
C GLU A 130 3.49 -11.41 -1.01
N PHE A 131 3.37 -11.37 -2.35
CA PHE A 131 4.08 -10.39 -3.16
C PHE A 131 3.51 -8.98 -2.96
N ASP A 132 2.20 -8.85 -2.74
CA ASP A 132 1.58 -7.55 -2.48
C ASP A 132 2.05 -7.00 -1.14
N LEU A 133 2.11 -7.84 -0.10
CA LEU A 133 2.67 -7.44 1.19
C LEU A 133 4.11 -6.96 1.05
N ALA A 134 4.93 -7.74 0.34
CA ALA A 134 6.31 -7.39 0.08
C ALA A 134 6.43 -6.08 -0.74
N ALA A 135 5.54 -5.82 -1.70
CA ALA A 135 5.57 -4.62 -2.54
C ALA A 135 5.41 -3.32 -1.74
N PHE A 136 4.64 -3.37 -0.65
CA PHE A 136 4.44 -2.22 0.24
C PHE A 136 5.51 -2.10 1.35
N GLU A 137 6.56 -2.93 1.34
CA GLU A 137 7.69 -2.78 2.26
C GLU A 137 8.49 -1.48 2.00
N PRO A 138 9.16 -0.92 3.03
CA PRO A 138 10.05 0.22 2.86
C PRO A 138 11.14 -0.05 1.81
N GLY A 139 11.26 0.85 0.82
CA GLY A 139 12.22 0.73 -0.27
C GLY A 139 11.66 0.15 -1.57
N LEU A 140 10.41 -0.28 -1.59
CA LEU A 140 9.61 -0.52 -2.79
C LEU A 140 8.52 0.56 -2.89
N LEU A 141 7.23 0.21 -2.90
CA LEU A 141 6.16 1.21 -2.89
C LEU A 141 6.10 1.96 -1.54
N GLY A 142 6.47 1.26 -0.45
CA GLY A 142 6.34 1.77 0.91
C GLY A 142 4.92 2.31 1.17
N PRO A 143 4.78 3.39 1.97
CA PRO A 143 3.48 4.01 2.20
C PRO A 143 3.02 4.93 1.05
N GLY A 144 3.82 5.13 -0.02
CA GLY A 144 3.89 6.45 -0.64
C GLY A 144 3.62 6.55 -2.13
N ALA A 145 4.36 5.83 -2.98
CA ALA A 145 4.40 6.18 -4.39
C ALA A 145 4.66 4.99 -5.33
N LEU A 146 4.13 5.12 -6.54
CA LEU A 146 4.48 4.34 -7.72
C LEU A 146 5.07 5.30 -8.75
N GLY A 147 6.34 5.66 -8.54
CA GLY A 147 7.16 6.37 -9.51
C GLY A 147 7.91 5.42 -10.46
N PRO A 148 8.66 5.96 -11.43
CA PRO A 148 9.41 5.15 -12.39
C PRO A 148 10.39 4.18 -11.72
N LEU A 149 11.10 4.64 -10.67
CA LEU A 149 12.04 3.79 -9.94
C LEU A 149 11.32 2.70 -9.13
N GLU A 150 10.24 3.04 -8.44
CA GLU A 150 9.46 2.06 -7.68
C GLU A 150 8.86 0.99 -8.59
N LEU A 151 8.37 1.38 -9.78
CA LEU A 151 7.88 0.45 -10.79
C LEU A 151 8.96 -0.56 -11.20
N VAL A 152 10.18 -0.08 -11.49
CA VAL A 152 11.33 -0.93 -11.86
C VAL A 152 11.78 -1.82 -10.70
N LEU A 153 11.86 -1.27 -9.48
CA LEU A 153 12.28 -2.00 -8.29
C LEU A 153 11.33 -3.15 -7.97
N VAL A 154 10.02 -2.89 -7.99
CA VAL A 154 9.00 -3.91 -7.72
C VAL A 154 8.99 -4.98 -8.83
N ALA A 155 9.02 -4.55 -10.10
CA ALA A 155 9.06 -5.47 -11.23
C ALA A 155 10.30 -6.37 -11.18
N GLY A 156 11.49 -5.80 -10.97
CA GLY A 156 12.75 -6.55 -10.87
C GLY A 156 12.81 -7.46 -9.65
N ARG A 157 12.27 -7.03 -8.49
CA ARG A 157 12.23 -7.84 -7.26
C ARG A 157 11.44 -9.13 -7.44
N PHE A 158 10.36 -9.08 -8.21
CA PHE A 158 9.43 -10.20 -8.40
C PHE A 158 9.56 -10.90 -9.75
N GLY A 159 10.48 -10.45 -10.62
CA GLY A 159 10.64 -10.99 -11.97
C GLY A 159 9.39 -10.77 -12.84
N TRP A 160 8.72 -9.64 -12.66
CA TRP A 160 7.51 -9.27 -13.40
C TRP A 160 7.84 -8.28 -14.50
N THR A 161 6.93 -8.18 -15.47
CA THR A 161 7.01 -7.12 -16.47
C THR A 161 6.61 -5.77 -15.87
N LEU A 162 7.03 -4.67 -16.49
CA LEU A 162 6.59 -3.33 -16.10
C LEU A 162 5.07 -3.18 -16.22
N ALA A 163 4.46 -3.69 -17.29
CA ALA A 163 3.00 -3.64 -17.46
C ALA A 163 2.28 -4.39 -16.34
N ARG A 164 2.68 -5.63 -16.03
CA ARG A 164 2.08 -6.41 -14.94
C ARG A 164 2.17 -5.67 -13.61
N THR A 165 3.29 -5.04 -13.34
CA THR A 165 3.52 -4.31 -12.09
C THR A 165 2.67 -3.04 -12.02
N TYR A 166 2.63 -2.27 -13.11
CA TYR A 166 1.80 -1.06 -13.19
C TYR A 166 0.32 -1.38 -13.06
N GLU A 167 -0.20 -2.32 -13.85
CA GLU A 167 -1.62 -2.73 -13.83
C GLU A 167 -2.05 -3.25 -12.46
N ARG A 168 -1.15 -3.93 -11.75
CA ARG A 168 -1.42 -4.46 -10.42
C ARG A 168 -1.52 -3.39 -9.34
N TYR A 169 -0.67 -2.35 -9.40
CA TYR A 169 -0.54 -1.39 -8.29
C TYR A 169 -1.09 0.00 -8.59
N ALA A 170 -1.20 0.42 -9.85
CA ALA A 170 -1.79 1.71 -10.21
C ALA A 170 -3.22 1.92 -9.66
N PRO A 171 -4.10 0.89 -9.57
CA PRO A 171 -5.42 1.05 -8.96
C PRO A 171 -5.40 1.47 -7.48
N PHE A 172 -4.28 1.26 -6.75
CA PHE A 172 -4.16 1.73 -5.37
C PHE A 172 -4.12 3.26 -5.25
N ARG A 173 -4.11 4.01 -6.36
CA ARG A 173 -4.35 5.46 -6.37
C ARG A 173 -5.63 5.86 -5.66
N CYS A 174 -6.71 5.09 -5.80
CA CYS A 174 -7.97 5.35 -5.07
C CYS A 174 -7.86 5.14 -3.54
N LEU A 175 -6.78 4.50 -3.08
CA LEU A 175 -6.39 4.31 -1.69
C LEU A 175 -5.16 5.15 -1.32
N GLY A 176 -4.86 6.21 -2.07
CA GLY A 176 -3.84 7.19 -1.71
C GLY A 176 -2.41 6.82 -2.11
N LEU A 177 -2.19 5.79 -2.93
CA LEU A 177 -0.89 5.57 -3.56
C LEU A 177 -0.61 6.68 -4.60
N ASP A 178 0.51 7.38 -4.47
CA ASP A 178 0.88 8.44 -5.42
C ASP A 178 1.48 7.84 -6.71
N VAL A 179 0.63 7.67 -7.74
CA VAL A 179 1.05 7.14 -9.03
C VAL A 179 1.55 8.26 -9.92
N THR A 180 2.87 8.45 -9.95
CA THR A 180 3.55 9.51 -10.72
C THR A 180 4.16 9.00 -12.02
N THR A 181 4.39 7.69 -12.14
CA THR A 181 4.89 7.09 -13.37
C THR A 181 3.79 7.03 -14.44
N PRO A 182 4.09 7.34 -15.70
CA PRO A 182 3.16 7.06 -16.78
C PRO A 182 3.01 5.54 -16.98
N GLU A 183 1.88 5.10 -17.55
CA GLU A 183 1.68 3.71 -17.91
C GLU A 183 2.73 3.25 -18.94
N PRO A 184 3.31 2.04 -18.81
CA PRO A 184 4.17 1.46 -19.83
C PRO A 184 3.46 1.22 -21.17
N VAL A 185 4.14 1.55 -22.28
CA VAL A 185 3.60 1.45 -23.64
C VAL A 185 4.58 0.74 -24.60
N GLY A 186 4.05 0.09 -25.63
CA GLY A 186 4.87 -0.62 -26.62
C GLY A 186 5.81 -1.65 -25.98
N ASP A 187 7.04 -1.74 -26.48
CA ASP A 187 8.06 -2.69 -26.02
C ASP A 187 8.42 -2.53 -24.53
N GLU A 188 8.19 -1.34 -23.96
CA GLU A 188 8.42 -1.06 -22.55
C GLU A 188 7.58 -1.95 -21.62
N ARG A 189 6.38 -2.34 -22.07
CA ARG A 189 5.44 -3.16 -21.32
C ARG A 189 6.01 -4.52 -20.94
N ASP A 190 6.83 -5.09 -21.82
CA ASP A 190 7.37 -6.45 -21.71
C ASP A 190 8.74 -6.50 -21.02
N ILE A 191 9.29 -5.35 -20.62
CA ILE A 191 10.55 -5.30 -19.89
C ILE A 191 10.39 -5.99 -18.55
N VAL A 192 11.25 -6.98 -18.29
CA VAL A 192 11.48 -7.57 -16.97
C VAL A 192 12.83 -7.05 -16.46
N PRO A 193 12.84 -6.08 -15.53
CA PRO A 193 14.09 -5.50 -15.05
C PRO A 193 14.94 -6.53 -14.29
N ASP A 194 16.26 -6.37 -14.37
CA ASP A 194 17.20 -7.06 -13.49
C ASP A 194 17.92 -6.08 -12.56
N TRP A 195 18.80 -6.59 -11.70
CA TRP A 195 19.56 -5.76 -10.77
C TRP A 195 20.42 -4.70 -11.48
N ARG A 196 20.93 -4.98 -12.70
CA ARG A 196 21.74 -4.02 -13.45
C ARG A 196 20.89 -2.84 -13.88
N ASP A 197 19.66 -3.07 -14.37
CA ASP A 197 18.76 -1.97 -14.75
C ASP A 197 18.51 -1.02 -13.56
N VAL A 198 18.32 -1.57 -12.36
CA VAL A 198 18.16 -0.79 -11.13
C VAL A 198 19.40 0.06 -10.81
N ILE A 199 20.61 -0.48 -11.00
CA ILE A 199 21.86 0.29 -10.79
C ILE A 199 21.95 1.44 -11.81
N LEU A 200 21.73 1.15 -13.09
CA LEU A 200 21.84 2.12 -14.20
C LEU A 200 20.89 3.32 -14.03
N LEU A 201 19.70 3.08 -13.46
CA LEU A 201 18.63 4.07 -13.31
C LEU A 201 18.70 4.89 -12.02
N THR A 202 19.80 4.79 -11.27
CA THR A 202 20.00 5.56 -10.04
C THR A 202 21.26 6.41 -10.12
N ALA A 203 21.17 7.68 -9.72
CA ALA A 203 22.25 8.65 -9.91
C ALA A 203 23.53 8.31 -9.12
N ARG A 204 23.43 7.43 -8.13
CA ARG A 204 24.55 6.99 -7.28
C ARG A 204 24.93 5.53 -7.49
N LEU A 205 24.34 4.85 -8.47
CA LEU A 205 24.58 3.43 -8.74
C LEU A 205 24.37 2.53 -7.50
N THR A 206 23.36 2.86 -6.68
CA THR A 206 23.07 2.12 -5.43
C THR A 206 21.77 1.35 -5.48
N GLY A 207 20.99 1.51 -6.54
CA GLY A 207 19.62 0.99 -6.60
C GLY A 207 18.66 1.67 -5.65
N ARG A 208 19.02 2.86 -5.15
CA ARG A 208 18.19 3.71 -4.29
C ARG A 208 18.09 5.11 -4.87
N VAL A 209 17.07 5.84 -4.43
CA VAL A 209 16.91 7.26 -4.72
C VAL A 209 18.20 8.06 -4.44
N PRO A 210 18.48 9.11 -5.23
CA PRO A 210 17.66 9.64 -6.32
C PRO A 210 17.73 8.82 -7.61
N ALA A 211 16.57 8.69 -8.27
CA ALA A 211 16.45 8.17 -9.63
C ALA A 211 17.19 9.09 -10.61
N LEU A 212 17.72 8.49 -11.69
CA LEU A 212 18.25 9.24 -12.82
C LEU A 212 17.10 9.93 -13.57
N ALA A 213 17.28 11.19 -13.98
CA ALA A 213 16.31 11.92 -14.78
C ALA A 213 17.03 13.03 -15.59
N GLY A 214 16.49 13.40 -16.74
CA GLY A 214 17.05 14.45 -17.61
C GLY A 214 18.28 13.99 -18.39
N ALA A 215 19.19 14.93 -18.67
CA ALA A 215 20.39 14.68 -19.45
C ALA A 215 21.32 13.67 -18.77
N VAL A 216 21.66 12.60 -19.49
CA VAL A 216 22.59 11.57 -19.01
C VAL A 216 24.01 11.95 -19.38
N ASP A 217 24.85 12.10 -18.36
CA ASP A 217 26.26 12.42 -18.49
C ASP A 217 27.05 11.23 -19.09
N PRO A 218 27.96 11.44 -20.06
CA PRO A 218 28.89 10.41 -20.52
C PRO A 218 29.69 9.72 -19.40
N ASP A 219 30.04 10.46 -18.33
CA ASP A 219 30.74 9.90 -17.17
C ASP A 219 29.85 8.91 -16.41
N HIS A 220 28.53 9.15 -16.36
CA HIS A 220 27.57 8.20 -15.77
C HIS A 220 27.55 6.89 -16.55
N VAL A 221 27.60 6.94 -17.89
CA VAL A 221 27.67 5.74 -18.74
C VAL A 221 28.95 4.96 -18.50
N THR A 222 30.07 5.66 -18.32
CA THR A 222 31.38 5.05 -18.03
C THR A 222 31.37 4.34 -16.68
N LEU A 223 30.91 5.02 -15.63
CA LEU A 223 30.79 4.43 -14.28
C LEU A 223 29.82 3.23 -14.27
N CYS A 224 28.69 3.35 -14.97
CA CYS A 224 27.74 2.24 -15.14
C CYS A 224 28.38 1.02 -15.81
N SER A 225 29.22 1.25 -16.83
CA SER A 225 29.94 0.20 -17.55
C SER A 225 30.85 -0.59 -16.60
N GLU A 226 31.58 0.12 -15.74
CA GLU A 226 32.48 -0.46 -14.73
C GLU A 226 31.72 -1.24 -13.65
N GLU A 227 30.60 -0.71 -13.15
CA GLU A 227 29.84 -1.34 -12.05
C GLU A 227 28.99 -2.55 -12.48
N THR A 228 28.62 -2.65 -13.76
CA THR A 228 27.65 -3.67 -14.23
C THR A 228 28.25 -4.74 -15.15
N ASP A 229 29.56 -4.65 -15.44
CA ASP A 229 30.28 -5.44 -16.45
C ASP A 229 29.66 -5.34 -17.86
N LEU A 230 28.92 -4.26 -18.14
CA LEU A 230 28.34 -3.98 -19.44
C LEU A 230 29.28 -3.07 -20.24
N THR A 231 29.22 -3.12 -21.57
CA THR A 231 29.86 -2.09 -22.40
C THR A 231 29.04 -0.79 -22.35
N GLY A 232 29.67 0.36 -22.60
CA GLY A 232 28.94 1.63 -22.71
C GLY A 232 27.80 1.60 -23.74
N GLU A 233 27.94 0.83 -24.82
CA GLU A 233 26.86 0.62 -25.81
C GLU A 233 25.69 -0.15 -25.21
N GLN A 234 25.95 -1.23 -24.46
CA GLN A 234 24.92 -1.98 -23.74
C GLN A 234 24.24 -1.14 -22.65
N VAL A 235 25.00 -0.29 -21.95
CA VAL A 235 24.43 0.66 -20.98
C VAL A 235 23.45 1.62 -21.67
N LEU A 236 23.86 2.23 -22.78
CA LEU A 236 23.01 3.13 -23.55
C LEU A 236 21.78 2.43 -24.12
N ASP A 237 21.93 1.23 -24.66
CA ASP A 237 20.81 0.40 -25.12
C ASP A 237 19.80 0.17 -24.00
N ARG A 238 20.28 -0.15 -22.80
CA ARG A 238 19.41 -0.35 -21.63
C ARG A 238 18.73 0.95 -21.20
N LEU A 239 19.45 2.06 -21.10
CA LEU A 239 18.87 3.36 -20.72
C LEU A 239 17.81 3.82 -21.72
N ARG A 240 17.99 3.58 -23.03
CA ARG A 240 16.99 3.90 -24.07
C ARG A 240 15.64 3.24 -23.81
N ARG A 241 15.63 2.01 -23.29
CA ARG A 241 14.38 1.28 -22.96
C ARG A 241 13.55 1.96 -21.87
N TYR A 242 14.20 2.73 -21.00
CA TYR A 242 13.56 3.42 -19.87
C TYR A 242 13.45 4.94 -20.07
N ALA A 243 13.93 5.47 -21.19
CA ALA A 243 14.09 6.91 -21.40
C ALA A 243 12.78 7.68 -21.22
N ARG A 244 11.66 7.15 -21.71
CA ARG A 244 10.35 7.78 -21.55
C ARG A 244 9.86 7.78 -20.09
N LEU A 245 10.06 6.67 -19.37
CA LEU A 245 9.63 6.55 -17.98
C LEU A 245 10.37 7.52 -17.06
N PHE A 246 11.67 7.69 -17.29
CA PHE A 246 12.56 8.48 -16.45
C PHE A 246 12.87 9.86 -17.01
N ASP A 247 12.25 10.25 -18.13
CA ASP A 247 12.53 11.51 -18.84
C ASP A 247 14.03 11.69 -19.15
N LEU A 248 14.67 10.65 -19.70
CA LEU A 248 16.10 10.65 -19.99
C LEU A 248 16.40 11.27 -21.36
N ASP A 249 17.35 12.20 -21.37
CA ASP A 249 17.98 12.71 -22.59
C ASP A 249 19.37 12.06 -22.76
N LEU A 250 19.50 11.28 -23.84
CA LEU A 250 20.72 10.52 -24.16
C LEU A 250 21.56 11.16 -25.25
N SER A 251 21.24 12.38 -25.67
CA SER A 251 21.93 13.10 -26.75
C SER A 251 23.40 13.37 -26.40
N ALA A 252 23.67 13.86 -25.20
CA ALA A 252 25.03 14.14 -24.72
C ALA A 252 25.90 12.87 -24.64
N ALA A 253 25.34 11.76 -24.15
CA ALA A 253 26.04 10.49 -24.02
C ALA A 253 26.30 9.77 -25.36
N THR A 254 25.57 10.13 -26.43
CA THR A 254 25.73 9.56 -27.78
C THR A 254 26.57 10.43 -28.72
N GLY A 255 26.77 11.71 -28.39
CA GLY A 255 27.44 12.73 -29.22
C GLY A 255 28.94 12.53 -29.51
N GLY A 256 29.54 11.41 -29.10
CA GLY A 256 30.94 11.08 -29.38
C GLY A 256 31.19 10.20 -30.62
N ARG A 257 30.16 9.72 -31.33
CA ARG A 257 30.29 8.87 -32.54
C ARG A 257 29.82 9.58 -33.82
N HIS A 258 30.34 10.78 -34.09
CA HIS A 258 30.35 11.37 -35.44
C HIS A 258 31.52 12.36 -35.57
N ALA A 259 32.73 11.82 -35.73
CA ALA A 259 33.87 12.48 -36.38
C ALA A 259 34.82 11.42 -36.92
#